data_AF-A0A957VRT7-F1
#
_entry.id   AF-A0A957VRT7-F1
#
_cell.length_a   1.000
_cell.length_b   1.000
_cell.length_c   1.000
_cell.angle_alpha   90.00
_cell.angle_beta   90.00
_cell.angle_gamma   90.00
#
_symmetry.space_group_name_H-M   'P 1'
#
loop_
_entity.id
_entity.type
_entity.pdbx_description
1 polymer ?
#
loop_
_entity_poly.entity_id
_entity_poly.type
_entity_poly.pdbx_seq_one_letter_code
_entity_poly.pdbx_strand_id
1 'polypeptide(L)' 'MRTDGDTGVIQPMLHPESTASFGYWVRRQRLALDMTQADLARAVGCATVTISKIERDERRPSR' A
#
# COMPACT_ATOMS: atom_id res chain seq x y z
N MET A 1 33.08 17.75 -14.12
CA MET A 1 33.41 16.46 -14.78
C MET A 1 33.02 15.37 -13.79
N ARG A 2 31.85 14.74 -13.99
CA ARG A 2 31.69 13.33 -14.47
C ARG A 2 32.35 12.35 -13.50
N THR A 3 31.58 11.76 -12.56
CA THR A 3 30.89 10.43 -12.64
C THR A 3 31.93 9.30 -12.75
N ASP A 4 31.91 8.22 -11.97
CA ASP A 4 30.94 7.12 -11.91
C ASP A 4 31.23 6.32 -10.60
N GLY A 5 30.35 5.53 -9.99
CA GLY A 5 29.02 5.07 -10.34
C GLY A 5 28.48 4.39 -9.08
N ASP A 6 27.48 5.01 -8.46
CA ASP A 6 26.69 4.34 -7.45
C ASP A 6 25.68 3.44 -8.16
N THR A 7 25.56 2.25 -7.61
CA THR A 7 25.02 1.06 -8.25
C THR A 7 23.57 1.27 -8.64
N GLY A 8 23.25 1.02 -9.91
CA GLY A 8 21.90 0.98 -10.45
C GLY A 8 21.08 -0.16 -9.84
N VAL A 9 20.63 0.03 -8.60
CA VAL A 9 19.41 -0.60 -8.13
C VAL A 9 18.28 -0.01 -8.97
N ILE A 10 17.66 -0.85 -9.79
CA ILE A 10 16.34 -0.58 -10.35
C ILE A 10 15.39 -0.51 -9.14
N GLN A 11 15.37 0.63 -8.46
CA GLN A 11 14.25 0.99 -7.61
C GLN A 11 13.11 1.28 -8.59
N PRO A 12 12.04 0.46 -8.64
CA PRO A 12 10.85 0.90 -9.34
C PRO A 12 10.49 2.23 -8.69
N MET A 13 10.46 3.31 -9.46
CA MET A 13 10.19 4.65 -8.96
C MET A 13 8.87 4.61 -8.19
N LEU A 14 9.01 4.50 -6.89
CA LEU A 14 7.93 4.44 -5.94
C LEU A 14 7.46 5.88 -5.86
N HIS A 15 6.41 6.20 -6.62
CA HIS A 15 5.82 7.53 -6.58
C HIS A 15 5.55 7.88 -5.11
N PRO A 16 6.09 8.99 -4.57
CA PRO A 16 5.97 9.31 -3.14
C PRO A 16 4.52 9.36 -2.68
N GLU A 17 3.61 9.75 -3.58
CA GLU A 17 2.15 9.71 -3.39
C GLU A 17 1.60 8.30 -3.08
N SER A 18 2.17 7.24 -3.67
CA SER A 18 1.73 5.86 -3.41
C SER A 18 2.25 5.31 -2.09
N THR A 19 3.39 5.78 -1.59
CA THR A 19 3.87 5.44 -0.23
C THR A 19 3.21 6.27 0.88
N ALA A 20 2.67 7.43 0.54
CA ALA A 20 1.99 8.31 1.47
C ALA A 20 0.46 8.12 1.46
N SER A 21 -0.07 7.24 0.60
CA SER A 21 -1.52 7.06 0.47
C SER A 21 -2.12 6.29 1.65
N PHE A 22 -3.41 6.52 1.90
CA PHE A 22 -4.17 5.77 2.89
C PHE A 22 -4.23 4.27 2.55
N GLY A 23 -4.47 3.93 1.28
CA GLY A 23 -4.49 2.54 0.85
C GLY A 23 -3.18 1.80 1.13
N TYR A 24 -2.05 2.46 0.89
CA TYR A 24 -0.73 1.92 1.22
C TYR A 24 -0.50 1.78 2.73
N TRP A 25 -0.91 2.78 3.53
CA TRP A 25 -0.81 2.71 4.99
C TRP A 25 -1.61 1.51 5.55
N VAL A 26 -2.85 1.31 5.09
CA VAL A 26 -3.69 0.17 5.47
C VAL A 26 -2.99 -1.16 5.12
N ARG A 27 -2.45 -1.27 3.90
CA ARG A 27 -1.71 -2.47 3.47
C ARG A 27 -0.50 -2.76 4.34
N ARG A 28 0.30 -1.73 4.68
CA ARG A 28 1.46 -1.89 5.58
C ARG A 28 1.03 -2.37 6.96
N GLN A 29 0.02 -1.76 7.55
CA GLN A 29 -0.46 -2.13 8.88
C GLN A 29 -0.98 -3.57 8.90
N ARG A 30 -1.71 -3.99 7.86
CA ARG A 30 -2.22 -5.36 7.72
C ARG A 30 -1.09 -6.39 7.66
N LEU A 31 -0.07 -6.14 6.84
CA LEU A 31 1.07 -7.05 6.71
C LEU A 31 1.92 -7.11 7.98
N ALA A 32 2.07 -5.99 8.71
CA ALA A 32 2.76 -5.97 10.00
C ALA A 32 2.06 -6.80 11.09
N LEU A 33 0.76 -7.03 10.94
CA LEU A 33 -0.06 -7.88 11.82
C LEU A 33 -0.22 -9.32 11.28
N ASP A 34 0.49 -9.68 10.21
CA ASP A 34 0.38 -10.97 9.51
C ASP A 34 -1.06 -11.34 9.10
N MET A 35 -1.85 -10.34 8.73
CA MET A 35 -3.24 -10.53 8.31
C MET A 35 -3.36 -10.65 6.79
N THR A 36 -4.23 -11.55 6.32
CA THR A 36 -4.69 -11.52 4.93
C THR A 36 -5.73 -10.41 4.73
N GLN A 37 -6.02 -10.02 3.48
CA GLN A 37 -7.11 -9.06 3.21
C GLN A 37 -8.45 -9.57 3.77
N ALA A 38 -8.68 -10.89 3.77
CA ALA A 38 -9.89 -11.50 4.30
C ALA A 38 -9.94 -11.41 5.84
N ASP A 39 -8.80 -11.50 6.52
CA ASP A 39 -8.75 -11.35 7.99
C ASP A 39 -9.07 -9.93 8.42
N LEU A 40 -8.49 -8.93 7.75
CA LEU A 40 -8.83 -7.54 8.00
C LEU A 40 -10.30 -7.26 7.68
N ALA A 41 -10.82 -7.78 6.56
CA ALA A 41 -12.21 -7.62 6.17
C ALA A 41 -13.18 -8.17 7.22
N ARG A 42 -12.88 -9.36 7.76
CA ARG A 42 -13.62 -9.98 8.85
C ARG A 42 -13.57 -9.15 10.13
N ALA A 43 -12.39 -8.63 10.49
CA ALA A 43 -12.20 -7.82 11.69
C ALA A 43 -12.99 -6.50 11.67
N VAL A 44 -13.16 -5.88 10.49
CA VAL A 44 -13.90 -4.60 10.35
C VAL A 44 -15.33 -4.76 9.83
N GLY A 45 -15.80 -5.99 9.60
CA GLY A 45 -17.17 -6.28 9.16
C GLY A 45 -17.48 -5.83 7.72
N CYS A 46 -16.53 -5.95 6.78
CA CYS A 46 -16.75 -5.62 5.38
C CYS A 46 -16.35 -6.76 4.43
N ALA A 47 -16.70 -6.63 3.14
CA ALA A 47 -16.28 -7.59 2.12
C ALA A 47 -14.79 -7.44 1.79
N THR A 48 -14.09 -8.56 1.50
CA THR A 48 -12.67 -8.56 1.11
C THR A 48 -12.38 -7.65 -0.09
N VAL A 49 -13.31 -7.55 -1.05
CA VAL A 49 -13.19 -6.64 -2.20
C VAL A 49 -13.14 -5.17 -1.78
N THR A 50 -13.78 -4.80 -0.68
CA THR A 50 -13.72 -3.43 -0.13
C THR A 50 -12.32 -3.11 0.37
N ILE A 51 -11.69 -4.03 1.12
CA ILE A 51 -10.29 -3.90 1.53
C ILE A 51 -9.38 -3.80 0.30
N SER A 52 -9.61 -4.65 -0.71
CA SER A 52 -8.85 -4.63 -1.96
C SER A 52 -8.93 -3.28 -2.69
N LYS A 53 -10.09 -2.62 -2.69
CA LYS A 53 -10.29 -1.29 -3.30
C LYS A 53 -9.70 -0.17 -2.46
N ILE A 54 -9.73 -0.29 -1.13
CA ILE A 54 -9.08 0.64 -0.21
C ILE A 54 -7.56 0.60 -0.43
N GLU A 55 -6.95 -0.58 -0.44
CA GLU A 55 -5.50 -0.74 -0.61
C GLU A 55 -4.98 -0.26 -1.97
N ARG A 56 -5.85 -0.18 -2.98
CA ARG A 56 -5.56 0.38 -4.31
C ARG A 56 -5.95 1.86 -4.46
N ASP A 57 -6.42 2.50 -3.39
CA ASP A 57 -6.97 3.85 -3.39
C ASP A 57 -8.13 4.09 -4.39
N GLU A 58 -8.73 3.02 -4.93
CA GLU A 58 -9.92 3.04 -5.79
C GLU A 58 -11.18 3.41 -4.99
N ARG A 59 -11.14 3.20 -3.67
CA ARG A 59 -12.15 3.66 -2.73
C ARG A 59 -11.48 4.48 -1.64
N ARG A 60 -11.46 5.80 -1.85
CA ARG A 60 -11.08 6.75 -0.80
C ARG A 60 -12.22 6.83 0.21
N PRO A 61 -11.96 6.75 1.52
CA PRO A 61 -12.94 7.16 2.53
C PRO A 61 -13.45 8.57 2.17
N SER A 62 -14.75 8.82 2.29
CA SER A 62 -15.25 10.20 2.20
C SER A 62 -14.55 11.05 3.27
N ARG A 63 -14.25 12.32 2.95
CA ARG A 63 -13.74 13.29 3.93
C ARG A 63 -14.59 13.31 5.20
#